data_AF-A0A165ZI63-F1
#
_entry.id   AF-A0A165ZI63-F1
#
_cell.length_a   1.000
_cell.length_b   1.000
_cell.length_c   1.000
_cell.angle_alpha   90.00
_cell.angle_beta   90.00
_cell.angle_gamma   90.00
#
_symmetry.space_group_name_H-M   'P 1'
#
loop_
_entity.id
_entity.type
_entity.pdbx_description
1 polymer ?
#
loop_
_entity_poly.entity_id
_entity_poly.type
_entity_poly.pdbx_seq_one_letter_code
_entity_poly.pdbx_strand_id
1 'polypeptide(L)'
;KVDSDGHLSTVNPDWEETTGLTHDCAVLQAALDEDSTRLRERFTEEPIFLQVIDALWELDKGKTVREKRRARHRALGYWIEGDKLWRLGDGKSTRAKPRRECVSQKEAVELARTEHLDNGHWHRDLIKKQLMDRVCSPRLDKSIM
;
A
#
# COMPACT_ATOMS: atom_id res chain seq x y z
N LYS A 1 -15.43 59.46 -29.67
CA LYS A 1 -15.47 58.06 -30.12
C LYS A 1 -14.04 57.62 -30.38
N VAL A 2 -13.52 56.77 -29.51
CA VAL A 2 -12.34 55.96 -29.80
C VAL A 2 -12.75 54.56 -29.39
N ASP A 3 -13.29 53.83 -30.36
CA ASP A 3 -13.61 52.41 -30.23
C ASP A 3 -12.28 51.66 -30.33
N SER A 4 -11.64 51.45 -29.19
CA SER A 4 -10.45 50.61 -29.06
C SER A 4 -10.92 49.26 -28.52
N ASP A 5 -11.36 48.41 -29.43
CA ASP A 5 -11.70 47.04 -29.13
C ASP A 5 -10.46 46.30 -28.61
N GLY A 6 -10.58 45.64 -27.45
CA GLY A 6 -9.48 45.00 -26.73
C GLY A 6 -8.96 43.71 -27.38
N HIS A 7 -9.14 43.56 -28.69
CA HIS A 7 -8.88 42.35 -29.46
C HIS A 7 -7.47 42.31 -30.10
N LEU A 8 -6.63 43.31 -29.85
CA LEU A 8 -5.24 43.34 -30.32
C LEU A 8 -4.25 42.62 -29.40
N SER A 9 -4.68 42.14 -28.22
CA SER A 9 -3.87 41.19 -27.45
C SER A 9 -4.07 39.80 -28.02
N THR A 10 -3.30 39.47 -29.05
CA THR A 10 -2.99 38.09 -29.40
C THR A 10 -2.44 37.45 -28.12
N VAL A 11 -3.25 36.62 -27.48
CA VAL A 11 -2.76 35.72 -26.43
C VAL A 11 -1.64 34.94 -27.07
N ASN A 12 -0.41 35.10 -26.57
CA ASN A 12 0.74 34.41 -27.10
C ASN A 12 0.47 32.89 -27.04
N PRO A 13 0.47 32.15 -28.16
CA PRO A 13 0.23 30.69 -28.15
C PRO A 13 1.32 29.92 -27.40
N ASP A 14 2.45 30.56 -27.10
CA ASP A 14 3.67 29.92 -26.57
C ASP A 14 3.55 29.29 -25.18
N TRP A 15 2.43 29.44 -24.47
CA TRP A 15 2.24 28.76 -23.18
C TRP A 15 2.11 27.23 -23.31
N GLU A 16 1.85 26.71 -24.51
CA GLU A 16 1.88 25.26 -24.80
C GLU A 16 3.20 24.76 -25.41
N GLU A 17 4.12 25.63 -25.87
CA GLU A 17 5.25 25.21 -26.72
C GLU A 17 6.63 25.08 -26.03
N THR A 18 6.76 25.30 -24.72
CA THR A 18 8.09 25.26 -24.06
C THR A 18 8.26 24.28 -22.90
N THR A 19 7.49 23.19 -22.88
CA THR A 19 7.91 21.98 -22.13
C THR A 19 7.48 20.73 -22.90
N GLY A 20 8.33 20.26 -23.82
CA GLY A 20 8.17 18.91 -24.37
C GLY A 20 8.08 17.91 -23.21
N LEU A 21 7.05 17.05 -23.23
CA LEU A 21 6.70 15.99 -22.28
C LEU A 21 7.70 15.81 -21.10
N THR A 22 7.76 16.76 -20.17
CA THR A 22 8.72 16.75 -19.04
C THR A 22 8.37 15.73 -17.95
N HIS A 23 7.36 14.89 -18.21
CA HIS A 23 6.88 13.88 -17.29
C HIS A 23 7.12 12.52 -17.94
N ASP A 24 8.31 11.99 -17.73
CA ASP A 24 8.66 10.61 -18.05
C ASP A 24 7.85 9.65 -17.17
N CYS A 25 6.59 9.42 -17.53
CA CYS A 25 5.76 8.40 -16.89
C CYS A 25 6.32 6.98 -17.04
N ALA A 26 7.27 6.77 -17.98
CA ALA A 26 7.89 5.48 -18.26
C ALA A 26 8.89 5.04 -17.17
N VAL A 27 9.58 5.96 -16.51
CA VAL A 27 10.56 5.63 -15.44
C VAL A 27 9.85 5.06 -14.20
N LEU A 28 8.64 5.55 -13.92
CA LEU A 28 7.81 5.02 -12.82
C LEU A 28 7.47 3.54 -13.04
N GLN A 29 7.24 3.10 -14.28
CA GLN A 29 6.85 1.72 -14.57
C GLN A 29 7.96 0.70 -14.20
N ALA A 30 9.22 1.03 -14.46
CA ALA A 30 10.35 0.15 -14.17
C ALA A 30 10.64 0.05 -12.65
N ALA A 31 10.50 1.15 -11.91
CA ALA A 31 10.62 1.15 -10.45
C ALA A 31 9.46 0.38 -9.78
N LEU A 32 8.24 0.54 -10.31
CA LEU A 32 7.08 -0.23 -9.86
C LEU A 32 7.28 -1.73 -10.05
N ASP A 33 7.93 -2.17 -11.12
CA ASP A 33 8.21 -3.58 -11.36
C ASP A 33 9.22 -4.15 -10.33
N GLU A 34 10.25 -3.40 -9.91
CA GLU A 34 11.23 -3.87 -8.92
C GLU A 34 10.68 -3.87 -7.49
N ASP A 35 9.95 -2.83 -7.09
CA ASP A 35 9.24 -2.83 -5.80
C ASP A 35 8.19 -3.95 -5.75
N SER A 36 7.65 -4.31 -6.92
CA SER A 36 6.68 -5.39 -7.05
C SER A 36 7.16 -6.79 -6.85
N THR A 37 8.33 -7.08 -7.39
CA THR A 37 8.95 -8.39 -7.22
C THR A 37 9.37 -8.56 -5.75
N ARG A 38 9.96 -7.53 -5.13
CA ARG A 38 10.38 -7.55 -3.72
C ARG A 38 9.22 -7.79 -2.76
N LEU A 39 8.11 -7.06 -2.90
CA LEU A 39 6.93 -7.24 -2.05
C LEU A 39 6.30 -8.63 -2.24
N ARG A 40 6.27 -9.14 -3.47
CA ARG A 40 5.78 -10.50 -3.74
C ARG A 40 6.66 -11.57 -3.14
N GLU A 41 7.98 -11.42 -3.21
CA GLU A 41 8.96 -12.32 -2.58
C GLU A 41 8.80 -12.36 -1.05
N ARG A 42 8.65 -11.18 -0.43
CA ARG A 42 8.41 -11.05 1.01
C ARG A 42 7.14 -11.77 1.48
N PHE A 43 6.08 -11.73 0.67
CA PHE A 43 4.76 -12.28 1.00
C PHE A 43 4.44 -13.63 0.32
N THR A 44 5.45 -14.38 -0.11
CA THR A 44 5.30 -15.66 -0.82
C THR A 44 4.42 -16.67 -0.08
N GLU A 45 4.46 -16.67 1.26
CA GLU A 45 3.70 -17.60 2.10
C GLU A 45 2.30 -17.06 2.47
N GLU A 46 1.99 -15.79 2.16
CA GLU A 46 0.74 -15.12 2.48
C GLU A 46 -0.14 -14.88 1.23
N PRO A 47 -0.99 -15.84 0.83
CA PRO A 47 -1.79 -15.73 -0.40
C PRO A 47 -2.79 -14.56 -0.38
N ILE A 48 -3.16 -14.08 0.81
CA ILE A 48 -4.06 -12.92 0.97
C ILE A 48 -3.37 -11.64 0.53
N PHE A 49 -2.10 -11.45 0.92
CA PHE A 49 -1.35 -10.25 0.56
C PHE A 49 -0.93 -10.28 -0.90
N LEU A 50 -0.55 -11.44 -1.43
CA LEU A 50 -0.29 -11.59 -2.88
C LEU A 50 -1.51 -11.18 -3.72
N GLN A 51 -2.72 -11.61 -3.33
CA GLN A 51 -3.94 -11.18 -4.03
C GLN A 51 -4.18 -9.67 -3.98
N VAL A 52 -3.85 -9.03 -2.86
CA VAL A 52 -4.00 -7.57 -2.70
C VAL A 52 -2.96 -6.84 -3.55
N ILE A 53 -1.72 -7.28 -3.50
CA ILE A 53 -0.60 -6.71 -4.25
C ILE A 53 -0.85 -6.84 -5.75
N ASP A 54 -1.24 -8.03 -6.21
CA ASP A 54 -1.58 -8.27 -7.62
C ASP A 54 -2.75 -7.38 -8.08
N ALA A 55 -3.71 -7.12 -7.20
CA ALA A 55 -4.85 -6.27 -7.52
C ALA A 55 -4.50 -4.77 -7.53
N LEU A 56 -3.56 -4.33 -6.69
CA LEU A 56 -3.09 -2.95 -6.63
C LEU A 56 -2.24 -2.58 -7.86
N TRP A 57 -1.46 -3.53 -8.39
CA TRP A 57 -0.65 -3.33 -9.60
C TRP A 57 -1.27 -3.90 -10.88
N GLU A 58 -2.53 -4.33 -10.83
CA GLU A 58 -3.26 -4.86 -11.98
C GLU A 58 -2.56 -6.07 -12.66
N LEU A 59 -1.73 -6.81 -11.91
CA LEU A 59 -1.00 -7.99 -12.37
C LEU A 59 -1.86 -9.26 -12.44
N ASP A 60 -3.18 -9.14 -12.22
CA ASP A 60 -4.17 -10.22 -12.28
C ASP A 60 -4.45 -10.76 -13.71
N LYS A 61 -3.44 -10.80 -14.59
CA LYS A 61 -3.56 -11.29 -15.98
C LYS A 61 -3.69 -12.82 -15.97
N GLY A 62 -4.93 -13.32 -15.85
CA GLY A 62 -5.25 -14.75 -15.96
C GLY A 62 -6.28 -15.28 -14.97
N LYS A 63 -6.63 -14.52 -13.93
CA LYS A 63 -7.63 -14.92 -12.92
C LYS A 63 -9.06 -14.68 -13.40
N THR A 64 -10.02 -15.43 -12.83
CA THR A 64 -11.44 -15.27 -13.15
C THR A 64 -11.95 -13.88 -12.74
N VAL A 65 -13.01 -13.40 -13.41
CA VAL A 65 -13.64 -12.10 -13.09
C VAL A 65 -14.06 -12.02 -11.60
N ARG A 66 -14.52 -13.15 -11.04
CA ARG A 66 -14.92 -13.25 -9.63
C ARG A 66 -13.74 -13.05 -8.68
N GLU A 67 -12.60 -13.66 -8.96
CA GLU A 67 -11.38 -13.53 -8.16
C GLU A 67 -10.82 -12.12 -8.22
N LYS A 68 -10.78 -11.53 -9.43
CA LYS A 68 -10.40 -10.12 -9.63
C LYS A 68 -11.26 -9.17 -8.80
N ARG A 69 -12.59 -9.33 -8.88
CA ARG A 69 -13.52 -8.48 -8.10
C ARG A 69 -13.30 -8.62 -6.60
N ARG A 70 -13.08 -9.84 -6.11
CA ARG A 70 -12.81 -10.12 -4.71
C ARG A 70 -11.46 -9.52 -4.26
N ALA A 71 -10.42 -9.63 -5.08
CA ALA A 71 -9.10 -9.10 -4.81
C ALA A 71 -9.12 -7.56 -4.75
N ARG A 72 -9.74 -6.90 -5.74
CA ARG A 72 -9.95 -5.44 -5.74
C ARG A 72 -10.73 -4.96 -4.52
N HIS A 73 -11.83 -5.65 -4.17
CA HIS A 73 -12.60 -5.29 -2.98
C HIS A 73 -11.75 -5.41 -1.70
N ARG A 74 -10.86 -6.39 -1.60
CA ARG A 74 -9.93 -6.48 -0.47
C ARG A 74 -8.90 -5.37 -0.52
N ALA A 75 -8.36 -5.06 -1.69
CA ALA A 75 -7.33 -4.05 -1.89
C ALA A 75 -7.77 -2.64 -1.45
N LEU A 76 -9.08 -2.33 -1.44
CA LEU A 76 -9.60 -1.05 -0.91
C LEU A 76 -9.16 -0.74 0.53
N GLY A 77 -8.89 -1.77 1.35
CA GLY A 77 -8.41 -1.62 2.72
C GLY A 77 -6.88 -1.57 2.84
N TYR A 78 -6.15 -1.56 1.74
CA TYR A 78 -4.70 -1.60 1.71
C TYR A 78 -4.10 -0.48 0.87
N TRP A 79 -2.86 -0.13 1.20
CA TRP A 79 -2.08 0.89 0.53
C TRP A 79 -0.63 0.43 0.44
N ILE A 80 0.03 0.70 -0.69
CA ILE A 80 1.47 0.46 -0.84
C ILE A 80 2.17 1.82 -0.77
N GLU A 81 3.19 1.92 0.07
CA GLU A 81 4.02 3.11 0.21
C GLU A 81 5.47 2.66 0.29
N GLY A 82 6.21 2.85 -0.82
CA GLY A 82 7.54 2.26 -1.03
C GLY A 82 7.51 0.74 -0.92
N ASP A 83 8.47 0.18 -0.20
CA ASP A 83 8.64 -1.27 0.03
C ASP A 83 7.70 -1.88 1.08
N LYS A 84 6.63 -1.16 1.47
CA LYS A 84 5.76 -1.57 2.57
C LYS A 84 4.29 -1.59 2.16
N LEU A 85 3.64 -2.70 2.54
CA LEU A 85 2.19 -2.82 2.47
C LEU A 85 1.59 -2.32 3.79
N TRP A 86 0.59 -1.47 3.69
CA TRP A 86 -0.12 -0.87 4.81
C TRP A 86 -1.58 -1.28 4.78
N ARG A 87 -2.16 -1.53 5.95
CA ARG A 87 -3.60 -1.71 6.13
C ARG A 87 -4.21 -0.41 6.63
N LEU A 88 -5.13 0.15 5.86
CA LEU A 88 -5.94 1.28 6.30
C LEU A 88 -6.98 0.80 7.32
N GLY A 89 -7.25 1.64 8.31
CA GLY A 89 -8.37 1.42 9.22
C GLY A 89 -9.69 1.56 8.47
N ASP A 90 -10.59 0.58 8.60
CA ASP A 90 -11.89 0.54 7.91
C ASP A 90 -12.87 1.67 8.31
N GLY A 91 -12.46 2.66 9.12
CA GLY A 91 -13.31 3.75 9.65
C GLY A 91 -14.45 3.30 10.57
N LYS A 92 -14.77 2.00 10.59
CA LYS A 92 -15.85 1.36 11.36
C LYS A 92 -15.47 1.07 12.81
N SER A 93 -14.19 1.24 13.18
CA SER A 93 -13.75 1.07 14.55
C SER A 93 -14.00 2.35 15.34
N THR A 94 -14.55 2.23 16.54
CA THR A 94 -14.75 3.34 17.49
C THR A 94 -13.48 4.09 17.86
N ARG A 95 -12.30 3.50 17.60
CA ARG A 95 -11.01 4.19 17.72
C ARG A 95 -10.43 4.43 16.34
N ALA A 96 -10.03 5.67 16.06
CA ALA A 96 -9.15 5.97 14.96
C ALA A 96 -7.85 5.19 15.17
N LYS A 97 -7.64 4.15 14.37
CA LYS A 97 -6.38 3.40 14.39
C LYS A 97 -5.48 3.94 13.29
N PRO A 98 -4.20 4.19 13.58
CA PRO A 98 -3.24 4.54 12.55
C PRO A 98 -3.18 3.44 11.48
N ARG A 99 -2.67 3.79 10.29
CA ARG A 99 -2.28 2.79 9.29
C ARG A 99 -1.33 1.78 9.94
N ARG A 100 -1.57 0.49 9.73
CA ARG A 100 -0.77 -0.59 10.31
C ARG A 100 0.08 -1.26 9.24
N GLU A 101 1.35 -1.49 9.54
CA GLU A 101 2.24 -2.17 8.60
C GLU A 101 1.83 -3.64 8.48
N CYS A 102 1.67 -4.12 7.24
CA CYS A 102 1.46 -5.53 6.97
C CYS A 102 2.81 -6.25 7.01
N VAL A 103 2.89 -7.32 7.79
CA VAL A 103 4.10 -8.13 7.93
C VAL A 103 3.79 -9.60 7.66
N SER A 104 4.81 -10.34 7.23
CA SER A 104 4.70 -11.79 7.04
C SER A 104 4.52 -12.50 8.39
N GLN A 105 4.06 -13.74 8.36
CA GLN A 105 3.92 -14.53 9.59
C GLN A 105 5.30 -14.75 10.27
N LYS A 106 6.36 -14.92 9.47
CA LYS A 106 7.73 -15.07 9.97
C LYS A 106 8.19 -13.82 10.72
N GLU A 107 8.02 -12.65 10.11
CA GLU A 107 8.34 -11.37 10.74
C GLU A 107 7.49 -11.14 12.00
N ALA A 108 6.22 -11.54 11.99
CA ALA A 108 5.37 -11.44 13.17
C ALA A 108 5.85 -12.31 14.35
N VAL A 109 6.43 -13.47 14.08
CA VAL A 109 7.04 -14.34 15.11
C VAL A 109 8.28 -13.68 15.70
N GLU A 110 9.14 -13.13 14.84
CA GLU A 110 10.34 -12.42 15.29
C GLU A 110 9.99 -11.20 16.13
N LEU A 111 9.03 -10.39 15.68
CA LEU A 111 8.52 -9.24 16.43
C LEU A 111 7.88 -9.65 17.77
N ALA A 112 7.16 -10.78 17.82
CA ALA A 112 6.62 -11.28 19.07
C ALA A 112 7.72 -11.71 20.05
N ARG A 113 8.81 -12.32 19.55
CA ARG A 113 9.97 -12.70 20.36
C ARG A 113 10.72 -11.49 20.90
N THR A 114 10.94 -10.46 20.09
CA THR A 114 11.61 -9.23 20.54
C THR A 114 10.77 -8.52 21.59
N GLU A 115 9.46 -8.32 21.35
CA GLU A 115 8.56 -7.70 22.32
C GLU A 115 8.45 -8.50 23.63
N HIS A 116 8.56 -9.83 23.57
CA HIS A 116 8.62 -10.68 24.76
C HIS A 116 9.90 -10.46 25.57
N LEU A 117 11.06 -10.42 24.92
CA LEU A 117 12.36 -10.27 25.59
C LEU A 117 12.55 -8.85 26.15
N ASP A 118 12.22 -7.83 25.36
CA ASP A 118 12.55 -6.44 25.67
C ASP A 118 11.68 -5.84 26.78
N ASN A 119 10.41 -6.26 26.88
CA ASN A 119 9.47 -5.70 27.84
C ASN A 119 9.31 -6.51 29.14
N GLY A 120 10.21 -7.47 29.40
CA GLY A 120 10.22 -8.26 30.63
C GLY A 120 9.28 -9.47 30.61
N HIS A 121 9.35 -10.28 29.56
CA HIS A 121 8.62 -11.55 29.41
C HIS A 121 7.10 -11.39 29.45
N TRP A 122 6.57 -10.42 28.69
CA TRP A 122 5.14 -10.22 28.57
C TRP A 122 4.40 -11.50 28.19
N HIS A 123 3.26 -11.72 28.86
CA HIS A 123 2.34 -12.79 28.50
C HIS A 123 1.70 -12.52 27.13
N ARG A 124 1.22 -13.58 26.50
CA ARG A 124 0.63 -13.60 25.16
C ARG A 124 -0.33 -12.43 24.88
N ASP A 125 -1.23 -12.12 25.82
CA ASP A 125 -2.25 -11.10 25.61
C ASP A 125 -1.68 -9.67 25.56
N LEU A 126 -0.60 -9.40 26.30
CA LEU A 126 0.07 -8.11 26.27
C LEU A 126 0.84 -7.92 24.97
N ILE A 127 1.56 -8.95 24.53
CA ILE A 127 2.24 -8.95 23.22
C ILE A 127 1.21 -8.75 22.09
N LYS A 128 0.08 -9.48 22.16
CA LYS A 128 -1.00 -9.35 21.20
C LYS A 128 -1.54 -7.92 21.14
N LYS A 129 -1.82 -7.31 22.29
CA LYS A 129 -2.34 -5.94 22.36
C LYS A 129 -1.38 -4.95 21.71
N GLN A 130 -0.08 -5.07 22.01
CA GLN A 130 0.96 -4.20 21.47
C GLN A 130 1.12 -4.37 19.95
N LEU A 131 1.23 -5.61 19.48
CA LEU A 131 1.38 -5.91 18.06
C LEU A 131 0.14 -5.52 17.25
N MET A 132 -1.07 -5.73 17.79
CA MET A 132 -2.32 -5.39 17.09
C MET A 132 -2.47 -3.90 16.79
N ASP A 133 -1.79 -3.02 17.52
CA ASP A 133 -1.85 -1.57 17.30
C ASP A 133 -0.80 -1.09 16.29
N ARG A 134 0.32 -1.80 16.14
CA ARG A 134 1.42 -1.43 15.22
C ARG A 134 1.34 -2.15 13.86
N VAL A 135 0.91 -3.42 13.87
CA VAL A 135 1.15 -4.37 12.79
C VAL A 135 -0.12 -5.14 12.43
N CYS A 136 -0.20 -5.58 11.17
CA CYS A 136 -1.22 -6.47 10.66
C CYS A 136 -0.58 -7.72 10.04
N SER A 137 -0.72 -8.88 10.67
CA SER A 137 -0.30 -10.17 10.08
C SER A 137 -1.49 -11.13 9.96
N PRO A 138 -1.48 -12.03 8.96
CA PRO A 138 -2.41 -13.14 8.90
C PRO A 138 -2.11 -14.08 10.07
N ARG A 139 -3.15 -14.44 10.85
CA ARG A 139 -3.02 -15.38 11.97
C ARG A 139 -2.01 -14.93 13.04
N LEU A 140 -2.00 -13.64 13.40
CA LEU A 140 -1.17 -13.08 14.48
C LEU A 140 -1.24 -13.89 15.80
N ASP A 141 -2.40 -14.46 16.12
CA ASP A 141 -2.57 -15.29 17.32
C ASP A 141 -1.71 -16.56 17.33
N LYS A 142 -1.35 -17.08 16.16
CA LYS A 142 -0.47 -18.24 15.98
C LYS A 142 1.01 -17.84 16.02
N SER A 143 1.35 -16.60 15.68
CA SER A 143 2.74 -16.13 15.68
C SER A 143 3.27 -15.70 17.06
N ILE A 144 2.38 -15.50 18.04
CA ILE A 144 2.73 -15.12 19.42
C ILE A 144 2.95 -16.37 20.31
N MET A 145 2.76 -17.58 19.75
CA MET A 145 2.92 -18.85 20.46
C MET A 145 4.38 -19.34 20.39
#